data_AF-A0A7S3Z6H3-F1
#
_entry.id   AF-A0A7S3Z6H3-F1
#
_cell.length_a   1.000
_cell.length_b   1.000
_cell.length_c   1.000
_cell.angle_alpha   90.00
_cell.angle_beta   90.00
_cell.angle_gamma   90.00
#
_symmetry.space_group_name_H-M   'P 1'
#
loop_
_entity.id
_entity.type
_entity.pdbx_description
1 polymer ?
#
loop_
_entity_poly.entity_id
_entity_poly.type
_entity_poly.pdbx_seq_one_letter_code
_entity_poly.pdbx_strand_id
1 'polypeptide(L)'
;KTPSPGLSLFLIKDMIQGACGGHGCNFDDIRQRGAVLLAKAEYNCDEDSNVNDCYPDWKFSRIDEGDGFNFRTVQYLDDSAKERILKKVYGIRVVVKIYGQAGEFNIVNLLVALGAGLGLLSVASITADFLLQTCWPKREKFLHDKFCTVDLETMA
;
A
#
# COMPACT_ATOMS: atom_id res chain seq x y z
N LYS A 1 -6.16 11.51 17.02
CA LYS A 1 -5.67 10.55 18.05
C LYS A 1 -6.04 9.17 17.55
N THR A 2 -5.07 8.28 17.40
CA THR A 2 -5.33 6.86 17.16
C THR A 2 -6.10 6.28 18.36
N PRO A 3 -6.91 5.24 18.16
CA PRO A 3 -7.59 4.58 19.26
C PRO A 3 -6.56 4.02 20.26
N SER A 4 -6.99 3.83 21.51
CA SER A 4 -6.18 3.16 22.53
C SER A 4 -5.70 1.79 22.02
N PRO A 5 -4.43 1.41 22.22
CA PRO A 5 -3.90 0.12 21.78
C PRO A 5 -4.81 -1.02 22.26
N GLY A 6 -5.27 -1.88 21.34
CA GLY A 6 -6.15 -3.02 21.62
C GLY A 6 -7.66 -2.76 21.64
N LEU A 7 -8.14 -1.55 21.35
CA LEU A 7 -9.59 -1.25 21.35
C LEU A 7 -10.04 -0.47 20.10
N SER A 8 -10.99 -1.02 19.33
CA SER A 8 -11.52 -0.38 18.11
C SER A 8 -12.66 0.61 18.39
N LEU A 9 -12.48 1.54 19.33
CA LEU A 9 -13.47 2.57 19.66
C LEU A 9 -13.09 3.92 19.04
N PHE A 10 -14.05 4.55 18.36
CA PHE A 10 -13.86 5.82 17.66
C PHE A 10 -14.97 6.80 17.98
N LEU A 11 -14.59 8.05 18.25
CA LEU A 11 -15.53 9.17 18.25
C LEU A 11 -15.72 9.65 16.80
N ILE A 12 -16.97 9.88 16.39
CA ILE A 12 -17.29 10.43 15.07
C ILE A 12 -16.55 11.76 14.82
N LYS A 13 -16.38 12.57 15.87
CA LYS A 13 -15.58 13.80 15.81
C LYS A 13 -14.13 13.54 15.38
N ASP A 14 -13.50 12.51 15.93
CA ASP A 14 -12.11 12.15 15.64
C ASP A 14 -11.96 11.59 14.23
N MET A 15 -12.97 10.84 13.76
CA MET A 15 -13.02 10.36 12.38
C MET A 15 -13.11 11.52 11.38
N ILE A 16 -14.00 12.49 11.64
CA ILE A 16 -14.16 13.68 10.79
C ILE A 16 -12.89 14.52 10.82
N GLN A 17 -12.30 14.74 11.99
CA GLN A 17 -11.06 15.51 12.12
C GLN A 17 -9.87 14.83 11.41
N GLY A 18 -9.77 13.49 11.52
CA GLY A 18 -8.76 12.71 10.81
C GLY A 18 -8.97 12.70 9.29
N ALA A 19 -10.22 12.64 8.84
CA ALA A 19 -10.58 12.62 7.42
C ALA A 19 -10.23 13.93 6.67
N CYS A 20 -10.13 15.04 7.39
CA CYS A 20 -9.98 16.38 6.80
C CYS A 20 -8.58 16.98 6.99
N GLY A 21 -7.60 16.18 7.46
CA GLY A 21 -6.18 16.55 7.42
C GLY A 21 -5.81 17.84 8.16
N GLY A 22 -6.54 18.20 9.23
CA GLY A 22 -6.31 19.45 9.99
C GLY A 22 -6.87 20.72 9.33
N HIS A 23 -7.27 20.66 8.06
CA HIS A 23 -8.07 21.71 7.42
C HIS A 23 -9.53 21.45 7.74
N GLY A 24 -10.02 22.09 8.81
CA GLY A 24 -11.30 21.82 9.44
C GLY A 24 -12.45 21.67 8.44
N CYS A 25 -12.90 20.44 8.24
CA CYS A 25 -14.22 20.21 7.68
C CYS A 25 -15.24 20.93 8.54
N ASN A 26 -16.09 21.73 7.91
CA ASN A 26 -17.15 22.40 8.64
C ASN A 26 -18.15 21.33 9.13
N PHE A 27 -18.21 21.13 10.44
CA PHE A 27 -19.14 20.18 11.06
C PHE A 27 -20.59 20.54 10.76
N ASP A 28 -20.92 21.84 10.61
CA ASP A 28 -22.26 22.27 10.28
C ASP A 28 -22.66 21.88 8.86
N ASP A 29 -21.72 21.90 7.92
CA ASP A 29 -21.93 21.45 6.54
C ASP A 29 -22.19 19.94 6.49
N ILE A 30 -21.36 19.15 7.20
CA ILE A 30 -21.53 17.69 7.32
C ILE A 30 -22.86 17.35 8.01
N ARG A 31 -23.27 18.12 9.02
CA ARG A 31 -24.55 17.92 9.71
C ARG A 31 -25.74 18.18 8.79
N GLN A 32 -25.66 19.18 7.91
CA GLN A 32 -26.77 19.55 7.03
C GLN A 32 -26.85 18.65 5.78
N ARG A 33 -25.71 18.34 5.15
CA ARG A 33 -25.67 17.62 3.86
C ARG A 33 -25.33 16.14 4.00
N GLY A 34 -24.81 15.70 5.14
CA GLY A 34 -24.22 14.39 5.31
C GLY A 34 -22.78 14.35 4.79
N ALA A 35 -22.16 13.17 4.87
CA ALA A 35 -20.82 12.92 4.33
C ALA A 35 -20.60 11.42 4.10
N VAL A 36 -19.61 11.07 3.29
CA VAL A 36 -19.13 9.69 3.16
C VAL A 36 -17.69 9.63 3.66
N LEU A 37 -17.50 8.91 4.77
CA LEU A 37 -16.20 8.71 5.40
C LEU A 37 -15.70 7.31 5.07
N LEU A 38 -14.47 7.21 4.60
CA LEU A 38 -13.76 5.96 4.42
C LEU A 38 -12.83 5.74 5.62
N ALA A 39 -13.10 4.70 6.40
CA ALA A 39 -12.26 4.20 7.48
C ALA A 39 -11.40 3.06 6.93
N LYS A 40 -10.10 3.28 6.82
CA LYS A 40 -9.10 2.31 6.36
C LYS A 40 -8.43 1.70 7.58
N ALA A 41 -8.50 0.38 7.69
CA ALA A 41 -7.71 -0.39 8.66
C ALA A 41 -6.60 -1.12 7.89
N GLU A 42 -5.36 -0.74 8.17
CA GLU A 42 -4.17 -1.30 7.54
C GLU A 42 -3.43 -2.21 8.51
N TYR A 43 -3.36 -3.50 8.20
CA TYR A 43 -2.57 -4.47 8.96
C TYR A 43 -1.23 -4.67 8.25
N ASN A 44 -0.12 -4.29 8.87
CA ASN A 44 1.21 -4.59 8.38
C ASN A 44 1.96 -5.36 9.47
N CYS A 45 1.96 -6.68 9.36
CA CYS A 45 2.38 -7.55 10.45
C CYS A 45 3.57 -8.41 10.06
N ASP A 46 4.54 -8.48 10.97
CA ASP A 46 5.69 -9.36 10.87
C ASP A 46 5.47 -10.54 11.81
N GLU A 47 5.19 -11.72 11.24
CA GLU A 47 4.90 -12.94 11.98
C GLU A 47 6.16 -13.54 12.62
N ASP A 48 7.36 -13.16 12.16
CA ASP A 48 8.63 -13.68 12.70
C ASP A 48 8.98 -13.09 14.08
N SER A 49 8.56 -11.83 14.31
CA SER A 49 8.90 -11.08 15.53
C SER A 49 7.93 -11.35 16.68
N ASN A 50 6.63 -11.11 16.47
CA ASN A 50 5.59 -11.38 17.48
C ASN A 50 4.19 -11.38 16.85
N VAL A 51 3.64 -12.58 16.64
CA VAL A 51 2.29 -12.78 16.06
C VAL A 51 1.18 -12.05 16.83
N ASN A 52 1.38 -11.81 18.13
CA ASN A 52 0.37 -11.19 19.00
C ASN A 52 0.36 -9.65 18.96
N ASP A 53 1.36 -9.01 18.33
CA ASP A 53 1.48 -7.54 18.24
C ASP A 53 1.10 -7.03 16.84
N CYS A 54 0.02 -7.59 16.28
CA CYS A 54 -0.52 -7.25 14.97
C CYS A 54 -1.78 -6.41 15.14
N TYR A 55 -1.62 -5.07 15.19
CA TYR A 55 -2.73 -4.13 15.33
C TYR A 55 -2.93 -3.30 14.06
N PRO A 56 -4.18 -2.94 13.72
CA PRO A 56 -4.46 -2.13 12.55
C PRO A 56 -4.11 -0.67 12.77
N ASP A 57 -3.46 -0.07 11.78
CA ASP A 57 -3.36 1.37 11.63
C ASP A 57 -4.64 1.93 11.01
N TRP A 58 -5.36 2.74 11.78
CA TRP A 58 -6.60 3.37 11.33
C TRP A 58 -6.34 4.72 10.68
N LYS A 59 -6.78 4.86 9.42
CA LYS A 59 -6.74 6.10 8.65
C LYS A 59 -8.15 6.46 8.19
N PHE A 60 -8.51 7.72 8.30
CA PHE A 60 -9.82 8.22 7.87
C PHE A 60 -9.64 9.15 6.68
N SER A 61 -10.55 9.10 5.72
CA SER A 61 -10.58 10.00 4.57
C SER A 61 -12.00 10.29 4.14
N ARG A 62 -12.29 11.53 3.73
CA ARG A 62 -13.59 11.90 3.15
C ARG A 62 -13.59 11.56 1.66
N ILE A 63 -14.63 10.88 1.16
CA ILE A 63 -14.70 10.39 -0.23
C ILE A 63 -15.91 10.92 -1.03
N ASP A 64 -16.77 11.73 -0.41
CA ASP A 64 -17.94 12.33 -1.09
C ASP A 64 -17.64 13.63 -1.83
N GLU A 65 -16.37 14.05 -1.91
CA GLU A 65 -15.91 15.26 -2.64
C GLU A 65 -16.64 16.58 -2.30
N GLY A 66 -17.47 16.61 -1.26
CA GLY A 66 -18.24 17.79 -0.83
C GLY A 66 -19.75 17.72 -1.11
N ASP A 67 -20.23 16.73 -1.87
CA ASP A 67 -21.64 16.60 -2.26
C ASP A 67 -22.55 16.12 -1.12
N GLY A 68 -21.96 15.57 -0.06
CA GLY A 68 -22.68 15.03 1.09
C GLY A 68 -23.33 13.68 0.81
N PHE A 69 -24.21 13.24 1.72
CA PHE A 69 -24.87 11.95 1.62
C PHE A 69 -26.32 12.01 2.10
N ASN A 70 -27.25 11.65 1.22
CA ASN A 70 -28.67 11.57 1.52
C ASN A 70 -29.33 10.38 0.83
N PHE A 71 -30.41 9.88 1.45
CA PHE A 71 -31.26 8.86 0.83
C PHE A 71 -32.73 9.08 1.21
N ARG A 72 -33.63 8.53 0.39
CA ARG A 72 -35.08 8.58 0.64
C ARG A 72 -35.55 7.20 1.04
N THR A 73 -36.36 7.15 2.09
CA THR A 73 -37.08 5.94 2.51
C THR A 73 -38.57 6.21 2.54
N VAL A 74 -39.36 5.16 2.32
CA VAL A 74 -40.82 5.23 2.28
C VAL A 74 -41.36 4.33 3.39
N GLN A 75 -42.29 4.85 4.17
CA GLN A 75 -43.08 4.07 5.11
C GLN A 75 -44.53 4.10 4.64
N TYR A 76 -45.08 2.94 4.28
CA TYR A 76 -46.50 2.81 3.94
C TYR A 76 -47.32 2.73 5.23
N LEU A 77 -48.44 3.45 5.27
CA LEU A 77 -49.32 3.50 6.43
C LEU A 77 -50.26 2.28 6.48
N ASP A 78 -50.66 1.79 5.30
CA ASP A 78 -51.57 0.67 5.13
C ASP A 78 -51.06 -0.32 4.07
N ASP A 79 -51.48 -1.59 4.17
CA ASP A 79 -51.18 -2.67 3.20
C ASP A 79 -51.72 -2.38 1.79
N SER A 80 -52.71 -1.49 1.69
CA SER A 80 -53.25 -1.04 0.40
C SER A 80 -52.32 -0.06 -0.34
N ALA A 81 -51.22 0.37 0.28
CA ALA A 81 -50.21 1.29 -0.25
C ALA A 81 -50.77 2.64 -0.77
N LYS A 82 -51.98 3.03 -0.35
CA LYS A 82 -52.65 4.27 -0.77
C LYS A 82 -52.01 5.52 -0.17
N GLU A 83 -51.57 5.43 1.07
CA GLU A 83 -50.89 6.52 1.79
C GLU A 83 -49.48 6.11 2.19
N ARG A 84 -48.53 7.05 2.02
CA ARG A 84 -47.12 6.83 2.32
C ARG A 84 -46.46 8.07 2.91
N ILE A 85 -45.57 7.85 3.85
CA ILE A 85 -44.67 8.87 4.40
C ILE A 85 -43.32 8.73 3.70
N LEU A 86 -42.98 9.72 2.87
CA LEU A 86 -41.67 9.84 2.24
C LEU A 86 -40.73 10.60 3.18
N LYS A 87 -39.68 9.93 3.67
CA LYS A 87 -38.65 10.53 4.53
C LYS A 87 -37.39 10.73 3.72
N LYS A 88 -36.88 11.98 3.67
CA LYS A 88 -35.54 12.29 3.15
C LYS A 88 -34.58 12.42 4.33
N VAL A 89 -33.57 11.57 4.38
CA VAL A 89 -32.61 11.49 5.49
C VAL A 89 -31.23 11.90 5.00
N TYR A 90 -30.58 12.74 5.79
CA TYR A 90 -29.20 13.19 5.59
C TYR A 90 -28.36 12.64 6.74
N GLY A 91 -27.16 12.16 6.45
CA GLY A 91 -26.33 11.55 7.48
C GLY A 91 -24.94 11.17 7.00
N ILE A 92 -24.19 10.54 7.90
CA ILE A 92 -22.83 10.10 7.62
C ILE A 92 -22.87 8.62 7.24
N ARG A 93 -22.30 8.27 6.09
CA ARG A 93 -22.02 6.90 5.70
C ARG A 93 -20.56 6.59 5.99
N VAL A 94 -20.30 5.62 6.87
CA VAL A 94 -18.95 5.12 7.13
C VAL A 94 -18.74 3.86 6.29
N VAL A 95 -17.79 3.92 5.37
CA VAL A 95 -17.31 2.77 4.59
C VAL A 95 -16.06 2.26 5.29
N VAL A 96 -16.08 1.02 5.76
CA VAL A 96 -14.92 0.39 6.39
C VAL A 96 -14.20 -0.46 5.34
N LYS A 97 -12.93 -0.16 5.08
CA LYS A 97 -12.06 -0.95 4.21
C LYS A 97 -10.91 -1.50 5.01
N ILE A 98 -10.81 -2.82 5.04
CA ILE A 98 -9.74 -3.54 5.74
C ILE A 98 -8.81 -4.10 4.68
N TYR A 99 -7.52 -3.87 4.83
CA TYR A 99 -6.48 -4.48 4.00
C TYR A 99 -5.23 -4.70 4.84
N GLY A 100 -4.36 -5.57 4.37
CA GLY A 100 -3.10 -5.80 5.06
C GLY A 100 -2.16 -6.73 4.33
N GLN A 101 -0.96 -6.80 4.85
CA GLN A 101 0.11 -7.70 4.45
C GLN A 101 0.70 -8.30 5.72
N ALA A 102 0.91 -9.62 5.68
CA ALA A 102 1.66 -10.34 6.69
C ALA A 102 2.91 -10.93 6.03
N GLY A 103 4.05 -10.78 6.69
CA GLY A 103 5.32 -11.39 6.30
C GLY A 103 5.68 -12.49 7.29
N GLU A 104 6.02 -13.66 6.76
CA GLU A 104 6.60 -14.77 7.52
C GLU A 104 7.85 -15.24 6.77
N PHE A 105 8.88 -15.65 7.52
CA PHE A 105 10.11 -16.15 6.95
C PHE A 105 9.87 -17.42 6.13
N ASN A 106 10.24 -17.36 4.85
CA ASN A 106 10.15 -18.50 3.95
C ASN A 106 11.51 -18.81 3.31
N ILE A 107 12.01 -20.02 3.56
CA ILE A 107 13.30 -20.49 3.05
C ILE A 107 13.38 -20.49 1.51
N VAL A 108 12.26 -20.75 0.80
CA VAL A 108 12.22 -20.73 -0.66
C VAL A 108 12.47 -19.31 -1.17
N ASN A 109 11.83 -18.31 -0.56
CA ASN A 109 12.02 -16.91 -0.91
C ASN A 109 13.45 -16.45 -0.61
N LEU A 110 14.03 -16.92 0.50
CA LEU A 110 15.44 -16.65 0.83
C LEU A 110 16.37 -17.22 -0.25
N LEU A 111 16.20 -18.50 -0.63
CA LEU A 111 17.05 -19.14 -1.64
C LEU A 111 16.93 -18.47 -3.01
N VAL A 112 15.72 -18.05 -3.41
CA VAL A 112 15.50 -17.29 -4.65
C VAL A 112 16.23 -15.94 -4.60
N ALA A 113 16.10 -15.19 -3.49
CA ALA A 113 16.76 -13.91 -3.33
C ALA A 113 18.30 -14.05 -3.32
N LEU A 114 18.82 -15.08 -2.65
CA LEU A 114 20.26 -15.39 -2.65
C LEU A 114 20.75 -15.79 -4.05
N GLY A 115 20.02 -16.64 -4.76
CA GLY A 115 20.34 -17.03 -6.14
C GLY A 115 20.37 -15.82 -7.08
N ALA A 116 19.39 -14.92 -6.96
CA ALA A 116 19.36 -13.67 -7.72
C ALA A 116 20.56 -12.76 -7.37
N GLY A 117 20.89 -12.63 -6.09
CA GLY A 117 22.04 -11.85 -5.63
C GLY A 117 23.37 -12.38 -6.16
N LEU A 118 23.58 -13.70 -6.14
CA LEU A 118 24.77 -14.34 -6.72
C LEU A 118 24.83 -14.15 -8.24
N GLY A 119 23.68 -14.21 -8.91
CA GLY A 119 23.56 -13.89 -10.34
C GLY A 119 24.04 -12.47 -10.65
N LEU A 120 23.69 -11.47 -9.84
CA LEU A 120 24.14 -10.09 -10.04
C LEU A 120 25.67 -9.93 -9.94
N LEU A 121 26.35 -10.72 -9.07
CA LEU A 121 27.82 -10.68 -8.96
C LEU A 121 28.51 -11.09 -10.27
N SER A 122 27.91 -12.02 -11.02
CA SER A 122 28.42 -12.42 -12.34
C SER A 122 28.39 -11.26 -13.35
N VAL A 123 27.31 -10.48 -13.34
CA VAL A 123 27.13 -9.32 -14.24
C VAL A 123 28.13 -8.21 -13.91
N ALA A 124 28.42 -8.00 -12.62
CA ALA A 124 29.43 -7.03 -12.19
C ALA A 124 30.82 -7.36 -12.75
N SER A 125 31.21 -8.64 -12.75
CA SER A 125 32.49 -9.09 -13.28
C SER A 125 32.61 -8.85 -14.79
N ILE A 126 31.55 -9.17 -15.56
CA ILE A 126 31.51 -8.94 -17.01
C ILE A 126 31.59 -7.44 -17.33
N THR A 127 30.89 -6.62 -16.55
CA THR A 127 30.89 -5.17 -16.75
C THR A 127 32.25 -4.56 -16.42
N ALA A 128 32.87 -4.97 -15.32
CA ALA A 128 34.22 -4.54 -14.95
C ALA A 128 35.23 -4.92 -16.05
N ASP A 129 35.10 -6.13 -16.59
CA ASP A 129 35.94 -6.61 -17.67
C ASP A 129 35.74 -5.82 -18.98
N PHE A 130 34.50 -5.51 -19.34
CA PHE A 130 34.19 -4.63 -20.48
C PHE A 130 34.81 -3.25 -20.32
N LEU A 131 34.68 -2.64 -19.13
CA LEU A 131 35.27 -1.32 -18.85
C LEU A 131 36.80 -1.34 -18.94
N LEU A 132 37.46 -2.39 -18.45
CA LEU A 132 38.91 -2.54 -18.53
C LEU A 132 39.39 -2.72 -19.97
N GLN A 133 38.62 -3.40 -20.81
CA GLN A 133 38.97 -3.61 -22.22
C GLN A 133 38.77 -2.36 -23.07
N THR A 134 37.69 -1.61 -22.85
CA THR A 134 37.33 -0.48 -23.72
C THR A 134 37.88 0.86 -23.24
N CYS A 135 37.81 1.14 -21.93
CA CYS A 135 38.02 2.48 -21.39
C CYS A 135 39.37 2.66 -20.68
N TRP A 136 40.07 1.58 -20.34
CA TRP A 136 41.30 1.68 -19.56
C TRP A 136 42.51 2.13 -20.41
N PRO A 137 43.31 3.12 -19.97
CA PRO A 137 44.46 3.61 -20.74
C PRO A 137 45.54 2.55 -20.99
N LYS A 138 45.68 1.56 -20.09
CA LYS A 138 46.64 0.45 -20.21
C LYS A 138 45.98 -0.84 -20.72
N ARG A 139 44.92 -0.73 -21.54
CA ARG A 139 44.16 -1.90 -22.04
C ARG A 139 45.03 -2.93 -22.76
N GLU A 140 46.05 -2.51 -23.51
CA GLU A 140 46.91 -3.43 -24.27
C GLU A 140 47.66 -4.40 -23.36
N LYS A 141 48.16 -3.92 -22.21
CA LYS A 141 48.78 -4.78 -21.20
C LYS A 141 47.77 -5.75 -20.59
N PHE A 142 46.58 -5.27 -20.25
CA PHE A 142 45.51 -6.11 -19.69
C PHE A 142 45.04 -7.20 -20.67
N LEU A 143 44.89 -6.86 -21.96
CA LEU A 143 44.50 -7.80 -23.00
C LEU A 143 45.58 -8.87 -23.24
N HIS A 144 46.86 -8.48 -23.25
CA HIS A 144 47.98 -9.41 -23.39
C HIS A 144 48.06 -10.41 -22.24
N ASP A 145 47.87 -9.94 -21.00
CA ASP A 145 47.93 -10.81 -19.82
C ASP A 145 46.69 -11.71 -19.70
N LYS A 146 45.56 -11.33 -20.31
CA LYS A 146 44.29 -12.07 -20.24
C LYS A 146 44.08 -13.07 -21.39
N PHE A 147 44.48 -12.73 -22.61
CA PHE A 147 44.21 -13.54 -23.81
C PHE A 147 45.51 -14.14 -24.37
N CYS A 148 45.55 -15.47 -24.49
CA CYS A 148 46.59 -16.15 -25.25
C CYS A 148 46.10 -16.39 -26.69
N THR A 149 46.70 -15.71 -27.66
CA THR A 149 46.44 -15.95 -29.09
C THR A 149 47.16 -17.23 -29.53
N VAL A 150 46.45 -18.12 -30.22
CA VAL A 150 47.02 -19.37 -30.77
C VAL A 150 46.77 -19.37 -32.28
N ASP A 151 47.83 -19.57 -33.07
CA ASP A 151 47.73 -19.61 -34.54
C ASP A 151 47.25 -20.98 -35.01
N LEU A 152 46.10 -21.00 -35.69
CA LEU A 152 45.42 -22.22 -36.15
C LEU A 152 46.23 -23.03 -37.19
N GLU A 153 47.25 -22.44 -37.82
CA GLU A 153 48.15 -23.15 -38.76
C GLU A 153 49.13 -24.11 -38.06
N THR A 154 49.32 -24.00 -36.74
CA THR A 154 50.24 -24.87 -35.97
C THR A 154 49.57 -26.08 -35.31
N MET A 155 48.26 -26.25 -35.49
CA MET A 155 47.46 -27.35 -34.93
C MET A 155 46.93 -28.35 -35.97
N ALA A 156 47.28 -28.17 -37.25
CA ALA A 156 47.05 -29.13 -38.34
C ALA A 156 48.37 -29.83 -38.72
#